data_AF-A0A957K081-F1
#
_entry.id   AF-A0A957K081-F1
#
_cell.length_a   1.000
_cell.length_b   1.000
_cell.length_c   1.000
_cell.angle_alpha   90.00
_cell.angle_beta   90.00
_cell.angle_gamma   90.00
#
_symmetry.space_group_name_H-M   'P 1'
#
loop_
_entity.id
_entity.type
_entity.pdbx_description
1 polymer ?
#
loop_
_entity_poly.entity_id
_entity_poly.type
_entity_poly.pdbx_seq_one_letter_code
_entity_poly.pdbx_strand_id
1 'polypeptide(L)'
;MTPAAIATDLISQFSSADFPATLAAYADQLSLEVLRELADRISRALSRKPGQALILAQVAQAVAERLGDPFAQAMALNFLAAAHNHSGDLPQALALSRQAEAAFQACQQPLRVTSVKINRVATLRNMGRYAEAIALAAEARAEYQALGDPR
;
A
#
# COMPACT_ATOMS: atom_id res chain seq x y z
N MET A 1 10.69 21.30 4.73
CA MET A 1 10.24 21.20 3.32
C MET A 1 8.78 20.78 3.28
N THR A 2 8.06 20.96 2.17
CA THR A 2 6.68 20.43 2.07
C THR A 2 6.68 18.91 1.95
N PRO A 3 5.61 18.19 2.38
CA PRO A 3 5.53 16.73 2.24
C PRO A 3 5.74 16.26 0.80
N ALA A 4 5.19 16.99 -0.17
CA ALA A 4 5.36 16.71 -1.59
C ALA A 4 6.82 16.85 -2.07
N ALA A 5 7.56 17.84 -1.55
CA ALA A 5 8.97 18.03 -1.89
C ALA A 5 9.84 16.93 -1.28
N ILE A 6 9.59 16.54 -0.02
CA ILE A 6 10.26 15.40 0.63
C ILE A 6 10.01 14.12 -0.14
N ALA A 7 8.75 13.83 -0.49
CA ALA A 7 8.41 12.66 -1.28
C ALA A 7 9.15 12.65 -2.63
N THR A 8 9.22 13.80 -3.32
CA THR A 8 9.97 13.90 -4.58
C THR A 8 11.45 13.59 -4.42
N ASP A 9 12.10 14.15 -3.40
CA ASP A 9 13.53 13.94 -3.19
C ASP A 9 13.86 12.48 -2.81
N LEU A 10 13.06 11.90 -1.91
CA LEU A 10 13.18 10.48 -1.54
C LEU A 10 13.03 9.56 -2.75
N ILE A 11 12.10 9.87 -3.66
CA ILE A 11 11.91 9.11 -4.90
C ILE A 11 13.12 9.23 -5.82
N SER A 12 13.66 10.44 -6.01
CA SER A 12 14.81 10.64 -6.89
C SER A 12 16.07 9.96 -6.37
N GLN A 13 16.22 9.89 -5.05
CA GLN A 13 17.38 9.27 -4.42
C GLN A 13 17.24 7.76 -4.21
N PHE A 14 16.05 7.16 -4.39
CA PHE A 14 15.81 5.76 -4.01
C PHE A 14 16.80 4.74 -4.61
N SER A 15 17.21 4.94 -5.86
CA SER A 15 18.18 4.07 -6.53
C SER A 15 19.64 4.49 -6.34
N SER A 16 19.90 5.57 -5.60
CA SER A 16 21.24 6.08 -5.31
C SER A 16 21.78 5.54 -3.98
N ALA A 17 23.09 5.61 -3.81
CA ALA A 17 23.73 5.29 -2.52
C ALA A 17 23.35 6.28 -1.41
N ASP A 18 22.81 7.44 -1.77
CA ASP A 18 22.47 8.51 -0.84
C ASP A 18 21.10 8.29 -0.15
N PHE A 19 20.25 7.38 -0.67
CA PHE A 19 18.91 7.15 -0.12
C PHE A 19 18.87 7.01 1.41
N PRO A 20 19.70 6.18 2.06
CA PRO A 20 19.66 6.04 3.52
C PRO A 20 19.98 7.35 4.23
N ALA A 21 20.93 8.13 3.71
CA ALA A 21 21.31 9.43 4.26
C ALA A 21 20.19 10.46 4.06
N THR A 22 19.58 10.51 2.87
CA THR A 22 18.43 11.37 2.57
C THR A 22 17.24 11.06 3.48
N LEU A 23 16.91 9.77 3.65
CA LEU A 23 15.84 9.33 4.55
C LEU A 23 16.12 9.72 6.00
N ALA A 24 17.37 9.57 6.45
CA ALA A 24 17.77 9.99 7.79
C ALA A 24 17.69 11.51 7.98
N ALA A 25 18.08 12.29 6.97
CA ALA A 25 18.03 13.76 7.00
C ALA A 25 16.59 14.30 7.10
N TYR A 26 15.61 13.55 6.60
CA TYR A 26 14.19 13.90 6.70
C TYR A 26 13.49 13.29 7.91
N ALA A 27 14.17 12.58 8.81
CA ALA A 27 13.54 11.82 9.89
C ALA A 27 12.50 12.63 10.69
N ASP A 28 12.84 13.86 11.10
CA ASP A 28 11.95 14.74 11.88
C ASP A 28 10.82 15.38 11.06
N GLN A 29 10.87 15.25 9.73
CA GLN A 29 9.89 15.81 8.79
C GLN A 29 9.02 14.74 8.12
N LEU A 30 9.32 13.45 8.33
CA LEU A 30 8.47 12.37 7.84
C LEU A 30 7.11 12.44 8.55
N SER A 31 6.05 12.16 7.82
CA SER A 31 4.69 12.18 8.35
C SER A 31 3.74 11.32 7.50
N LEU A 32 2.53 11.10 8.01
CA LEU A 32 1.45 10.48 7.22
C LEU A 32 1.10 11.30 5.97
N GLU A 33 1.39 12.60 5.93
CA GLU A 33 1.19 13.42 4.73
C GLU A 33 2.20 13.08 3.64
N VAL A 34 3.47 12.81 3.99
CA VAL A 34 4.46 12.31 3.03
C VAL A 34 3.98 10.97 2.47
N LEU A 35 3.47 10.08 3.33
CA LEU A 35 2.93 8.80 2.92
C LEU A 35 1.69 8.94 2.02
N ARG A 36 0.81 9.92 2.30
CA ARG A 36 -0.34 10.26 1.45
C ARG A 36 0.10 10.73 0.07
N GLU A 37 1.13 11.56 -0.01
CA GLU A 37 1.66 11.99 -1.31
C GLU A 37 2.26 10.84 -2.12
N LEU A 38 2.92 9.88 -1.44
CA LEU A 38 3.38 8.65 -2.08
C LEU A 38 2.18 7.81 -2.54
N ALA A 39 1.14 7.65 -1.71
CA ALA A 39 -0.08 6.91 -2.03
C ALA A 39 -0.77 7.42 -3.31
N ASP A 40 -0.88 8.74 -3.45
CA ASP A 40 -1.49 9.38 -4.60
C ASP A 40 -0.68 9.14 -5.88
N ARG A 41 0.65 9.16 -5.78
CA ARG A 41 1.56 8.85 -6.91
C ARG A 41 1.49 7.37 -7.28
N ILE A 42 1.47 6.47 -6.29
CA ILE A 42 1.34 5.02 -6.49
C ILE A 42 0.05 4.73 -7.25
N SER A 43 -1.09 5.27 -6.77
CA SER A 43 -2.40 5.06 -7.38
C SER A 43 -2.45 5.47 -8.85
N ARG A 44 -1.82 6.59 -9.21
CA ARG A 44 -1.68 7.03 -10.62
C ARG A 44 -0.77 6.14 -11.47
N ALA A 45 0.23 5.51 -10.84
CA ALA A 45 1.22 4.70 -11.52
C ALA A 45 0.80 3.24 -11.72
N LEU A 46 -0.04 2.67 -10.83
CA LEU A 46 -0.40 1.25 -10.81
C LEU A 46 -0.73 0.67 -12.19
N SER A 47 -1.64 1.31 -12.93
CA SER A 47 -2.09 0.79 -14.23
C SER A 47 -1.26 1.27 -15.43
N ARG A 48 -0.48 2.36 -15.28
CA ARG A 48 0.24 2.99 -16.40
C ARG A 48 1.72 2.63 -16.45
N LYS A 49 2.33 2.48 -15.28
CA LYS A 49 3.78 2.30 -15.07
C LYS A 49 4.00 1.40 -13.84
N PRO A 50 3.69 0.10 -13.94
CA PRO A 50 3.72 -0.82 -12.79
C PRO A 50 5.10 -0.90 -12.12
N GLY A 51 6.20 -0.88 -12.90
CA GLY A 51 7.56 -0.81 -12.34
C GLY A 51 7.83 0.47 -11.53
N GLN A 52 7.29 1.61 -11.96
CA GLN A 52 7.37 2.85 -11.18
C GLN A 52 6.52 2.77 -9.90
N ALA A 53 5.33 2.15 -9.97
CA ALA A 53 4.48 1.96 -8.80
C ALA A 53 5.17 1.11 -7.72
N LEU A 54 5.95 0.10 -8.13
CA LEU A 54 6.74 -0.71 -7.21
C LEU A 54 7.82 0.10 -6.50
N ILE A 55 8.59 0.91 -7.23
CA ILE A 55 9.60 1.81 -6.64
C ILE A 55 8.93 2.76 -5.63
N LEU A 56 7.82 3.38 -6.00
CA LEU A 56 7.09 4.30 -5.13
C LEU A 56 6.58 3.61 -3.86
N ALA A 57 6.09 2.37 -3.97
CA ALA A 57 5.64 1.59 -2.83
C ALA A 57 6.80 1.18 -1.90
N GLN A 58 7.99 0.90 -2.43
CA GLN A 58 9.19 0.64 -1.64
C GLN A 58 9.70 1.89 -0.92
N VAL A 59 9.63 3.07 -1.55
CA VAL A 59 9.89 4.35 -0.86
C VAL A 59 8.90 4.54 0.28
N ALA A 60 7.61 4.27 0.06
CA ALA A 60 6.58 4.36 1.10
C ALA A 60 6.84 3.39 2.26
N GLN A 61 7.34 2.18 1.98
CA GLN A 61 7.77 1.24 3.00
C GLN A 61 8.90 1.82 3.86
N ALA A 62 9.96 2.33 3.24
CA ALA A 62 11.08 2.91 3.99
C ALA A 62 10.65 4.11 4.86
N VAL A 63 9.74 4.96 4.35
CA VAL A 63 9.15 6.06 5.12
C VAL A 63 8.34 5.53 6.31
N ALA A 64 7.49 4.52 6.10
CA ALA A 64 6.67 3.94 7.15
C ALA A 64 7.50 3.24 8.25
N GLU A 65 8.57 2.54 7.85
CA GLU A 65 9.52 1.93 8.78
C GLU A 65 10.23 3.00 9.61
N ARG A 66 10.68 4.09 8.98
CA ARG A 66 11.35 5.19 9.68
C ARG A 66 10.42 5.96 10.63
N LEU A 67 9.15 6.09 10.26
CA LEU A 67 8.11 6.67 11.12
C LEU A 67 7.82 5.83 12.36
N GLY A 68 7.99 4.51 12.28
CA GLY A 68 7.62 3.58 13.36
C GLY A 68 6.10 3.52 13.63
N ASP A 69 5.28 4.09 12.74
CA ASP A 69 3.83 4.13 12.90
C ASP A 69 3.17 2.86 12.34
N PRO A 70 2.45 2.08 13.16
CA PRO A 70 1.85 0.81 12.72
C PRO A 70 0.84 0.98 11.56
N PHE A 71 0.10 2.09 11.54
CA PHE A 71 -0.86 2.37 10.48
C PHE A 71 -0.16 2.67 9.15
N ALA A 72 0.92 3.45 9.19
CA ALA A 72 1.77 3.73 8.03
C ALA A 72 2.36 2.44 7.46
N GLN A 73 2.83 1.53 8.32
CA GLN A 73 3.39 0.25 7.90
C GLN A 73 2.31 -0.63 7.23
N ALA A 74 1.10 -0.67 7.78
CA ALA A 74 -0.03 -1.37 7.15
C ALA A 74 -0.39 -0.80 5.76
N MET A 75 -0.36 0.54 5.62
CA MET A 75 -0.57 1.22 4.33
C MET A 75 0.51 0.85 3.32
N ALA A 76 1.78 0.85 3.72
CA ALA A 76 2.90 0.47 2.86
C ALA A 76 2.78 -0.98 2.36
N LEU A 77 2.43 -1.93 3.23
CA LEU A 77 2.18 -3.32 2.84
C LEU A 77 1.07 -3.44 1.78
N ASN A 78 -0.03 -2.69 1.94
CA ASN A 78 -1.12 -2.68 0.96
C ASN A 78 -0.67 -2.06 -0.39
N PHE A 79 0.16 -1.02 -0.36
CA PHE A 79 0.71 -0.43 -1.60
C PHE A 79 1.64 -1.39 -2.34
N LEU A 80 2.52 -2.09 -1.62
CA LEU A 80 3.36 -3.12 -2.21
C LEU A 80 2.51 -4.24 -2.81
N ALA A 81 1.47 -4.70 -2.10
CA ALA A 81 0.55 -5.71 -2.63
C ALA A 81 -0.09 -5.26 -3.95
N ALA A 82 -0.59 -4.02 -4.01
CA ALA A 82 -1.18 -3.46 -5.23
C ALA A 82 -0.15 -3.34 -6.37
N ALA A 83 1.08 -2.91 -6.07
CA ALA A 83 2.15 -2.78 -7.05
C ALA A 83 2.61 -4.13 -7.61
N HIS A 84 2.77 -5.15 -6.77
CA HIS A 84 3.09 -6.51 -7.20
C HIS A 84 1.97 -7.10 -8.06
N ASN A 85 0.69 -6.88 -7.70
CA ASN A 85 -0.44 -7.34 -8.50
C ASN A 85 -0.42 -6.75 -9.92
N HIS A 86 -0.13 -5.44 -10.04
CA HIS A 86 -0.04 -4.77 -11.34
C HIS A 86 1.24 -5.11 -12.11
N SER A 87 2.30 -5.53 -11.42
CA SER A 87 3.55 -5.98 -12.02
C SER A 87 3.51 -7.47 -12.41
N GLY A 88 2.43 -8.19 -12.09
CA GLY A 88 2.21 -9.59 -12.44
C GLY A 88 2.77 -10.60 -11.41
N ASP A 89 3.40 -10.14 -10.33
CA ASP A 89 3.84 -11.00 -9.23
C ASP A 89 2.67 -11.22 -8.26
N LEU A 90 1.71 -12.01 -8.74
CA LEU A 90 0.47 -12.28 -8.02
C LEU A 90 0.73 -13.02 -6.69
N PRO A 91 1.62 -14.03 -6.59
CA PRO A 91 1.88 -14.72 -5.33
C PRO A 91 2.36 -13.76 -4.23
N GLN A 92 3.29 -12.85 -4.56
CA GLN A 92 3.78 -11.86 -3.62
C GLN A 92 2.69 -10.86 -3.23
N ALA A 93 1.87 -10.41 -4.19
CA ALA A 93 0.72 -9.56 -3.91
C ALA A 93 -0.28 -10.19 -2.92
N LEU A 94 -0.52 -11.50 -3.06
CA LEU A 94 -1.40 -12.24 -2.16
C LEU A 94 -0.82 -12.36 -0.74
N ALA A 95 0.48 -12.62 -0.61
CA ALA A 95 1.15 -12.68 0.68
C ALA A 95 1.12 -11.31 1.39
N LEU A 96 1.47 -10.24 0.68
CA LEU A 96 1.49 -8.88 1.21
C LEU A 96 0.09 -8.38 1.59
N SER A 97 -0.94 -8.68 0.80
CA SER A 97 -2.32 -8.30 1.16
C SER A 97 -2.80 -9.00 2.43
N ARG A 98 -2.38 -10.24 2.71
CA ARG A 98 -2.68 -10.90 4.00
C ARG A 98 -1.97 -10.23 5.17
N GLN A 99 -0.72 -9.84 4.99
CA GLN A 99 0.03 -9.10 6.01
C GLN A 99 -0.61 -7.72 6.29
N ALA A 100 -0.98 -6.99 5.23
CA ALA A 100 -1.65 -5.70 5.35
C ALA A 100 -3.00 -5.82 6.08
N GLU A 101 -3.79 -6.85 5.77
CA GLU A 101 -5.05 -7.11 6.46
C GLU A 101 -4.84 -7.33 7.96
N ALA A 102 -3.91 -8.22 8.34
CA ALA A 102 -3.59 -8.49 9.74
C ALA A 102 -3.10 -7.23 10.47
N ALA A 103 -2.28 -6.41 9.80
CA ALA A 103 -1.80 -5.15 10.36
C ALA A 103 -2.94 -4.13 10.56
N PHE A 104 -3.86 -3.99 9.61
CA PHE A 104 -5.02 -3.10 9.77
C PHE A 104 -6.02 -3.60 10.82
N GLN A 105 -6.16 -4.92 10.99
CA GLN A 105 -6.93 -5.49 12.09
C GLN A 105 -6.32 -5.11 13.45
N ALA A 106 -5.00 -5.26 13.60
CA ALA A 106 -4.28 -4.86 14.80
C ALA A 106 -4.39 -3.35 15.08
N CYS A 107 -4.47 -2.52 14.03
CA CYS A 107 -4.70 -1.07 14.14
C CYS A 107 -6.17 -0.69 14.36
N GLN A 108 -7.11 -1.65 14.45
CA GLN A 108 -8.55 -1.42 14.56
C GLN A 108 -9.11 -0.54 13.42
N GLN A 109 -8.68 -0.80 12.18
CA GLN A 109 -9.06 -0.05 10.98
C GLN A 109 -9.97 -0.90 10.06
N PRO A 110 -11.25 -1.12 10.43
CA PRO A 110 -12.13 -2.06 9.72
C PRO A 110 -12.39 -1.67 8.26
N LEU A 111 -12.52 -0.37 7.94
CA LEU A 111 -12.66 0.10 6.56
C LEU A 111 -11.42 -0.20 5.69
N ARG A 112 -10.22 -0.17 6.29
CA ARG A 112 -8.96 -0.53 5.61
C ARG A 112 -8.85 -2.03 5.41
N VAL A 113 -9.29 -2.84 6.38
CA VAL A 113 -9.41 -4.29 6.24
C VAL A 113 -10.28 -4.63 5.02
N THR A 114 -11.46 -4.04 4.90
CA THR A 114 -12.34 -4.23 3.73
C THR A 114 -11.64 -3.80 2.43
N SER A 115 -10.95 -2.65 2.43
CA SER A 115 -10.22 -2.15 1.26
C SER A 115 -9.14 -3.13 0.79
N VAL A 116 -8.38 -3.72 1.72
CA VAL A 116 -7.36 -4.74 1.41
C VAL A 116 -8.00 -6.00 0.83
N LYS A 117 -9.15 -6.45 1.37
CA LYS A 117 -9.89 -7.59 0.82
C LYS A 117 -10.31 -7.35 -0.63
N ILE A 118 -10.79 -6.15 -0.96
CA ILE A 118 -11.15 -5.76 -2.33
C ILE A 118 -9.93 -5.84 -3.27
N ASN A 119 -8.76 -5.34 -2.85
CA ASN A 119 -7.53 -5.46 -3.63
C ASN A 119 -7.11 -6.92 -3.83
N ARG A 120 -7.30 -7.77 -2.81
CA ARG A 120 -7.02 -9.19 -2.87
C ARG A 120 -7.98 -9.94 -3.80
N VAL A 121 -9.26 -9.55 -3.87
CA VAL A 121 -10.21 -10.07 -4.86
C VAL A 121 -9.68 -9.86 -6.28
N ALA A 122 -9.14 -8.67 -6.59
CA ALA A 122 -8.53 -8.41 -7.89
C ALA A 122 -7.31 -9.32 -8.15
N THR A 123 -6.49 -9.55 -7.13
CA THR A 123 -5.32 -10.44 -7.21
C THR A 123 -5.74 -11.89 -7.48
N LEU A 124 -6.73 -12.41 -6.75
CA LEU A 124 -7.26 -13.76 -6.94
C LEU A 124 -7.88 -13.95 -8.33
N ARG A 125 -8.59 -12.93 -8.83
CA ARG A 125 -9.12 -12.92 -10.20
C ARG A 125 -8.01 -12.99 -11.24
N ASN A 126 -6.94 -12.23 -11.06
CA ASN A 126 -5.78 -12.25 -11.96
C ASN A 126 -5.05 -13.61 -11.95
N MET A 127 -5.13 -14.35 -10.84
CA MET A 127 -4.63 -15.73 -10.74
C MET A 127 -5.57 -16.78 -11.36
N GLY A 128 -6.75 -16.40 -11.85
CA GLY A 128 -7.78 -17.35 -12.30
C GLY A 128 -8.53 -18.07 -11.16
N ARG A 129 -8.33 -17.65 -9.90
CA ARG A 129 -8.95 -18.24 -8.70
C ARG A 129 -10.33 -17.63 -8.45
N TYR A 130 -11.22 -17.77 -9.42
CA TYR A 130 -12.49 -17.04 -9.46
C TYR A 130 -13.44 -17.40 -8.29
N ALA A 131 -13.52 -18.67 -7.92
CA ALA A 131 -14.37 -19.10 -6.81
C ALA A 131 -13.97 -18.43 -5.48
N GLU A 132 -12.67 -18.36 -5.21
CA GLU A 132 -12.14 -17.70 -4.02
C GLU A 132 -12.33 -16.17 -4.08
N ALA A 133 -12.17 -15.58 -5.27
CA ALA A 133 -12.43 -14.15 -5.47
C ALA A 133 -13.90 -13.80 -5.19
N ILE A 134 -14.85 -14.62 -5.65
CA ILE A 134 -16.29 -14.42 -5.42
C ILE A 134 -16.64 -14.55 -3.94
N ALA A 135 -16.14 -15.59 -3.27
CA ALA A 135 -16.35 -15.78 -1.83
C ALA A 135 -15.84 -14.58 -1.03
N LEU A 136 -14.59 -14.17 -1.29
CA LEU A 136 -13.98 -13.04 -0.59
C LEU A 136 -14.70 -11.71 -0.88
N ALA A 137 -15.20 -11.51 -2.11
CA ALA A 137 -15.97 -10.32 -2.46
C ALA A 137 -17.31 -10.26 -1.71
N ALA A 138 -17.98 -11.41 -1.53
CA ALA A 138 -19.21 -11.49 -0.75
C ALA A 138 -18.96 -11.17 0.73
N GLU A 139 -17.88 -11.71 1.31
CA GLU A 139 -17.44 -11.39 2.67
C GLU A 139 -17.15 -9.90 2.85
N ALA A 140 -16.31 -9.31 1.98
CA ALA A 140 -15.96 -7.89 2.04
C ALA A 140 -17.18 -6.98 1.90
N ARG A 141 -18.15 -7.34 1.05
CA ARG A 141 -19.41 -6.60 0.91
C ARG A 141 -20.24 -6.64 2.18
N ALA A 142 -20.40 -7.82 2.79
CA ALA A 142 -21.16 -7.97 4.03
C ALA A 142 -20.53 -7.15 5.18
N GLU A 143 -19.20 -7.18 5.29
CA GLU A 143 -18.47 -6.38 6.28
C GLU A 143 -18.65 -4.89 6.04
N TYR A 144 -18.51 -4.42 4.79
CA TYR A 144 -18.73 -3.02 4.45
C TYR A 144 -20.13 -2.53 4.82
N GLN A 145 -21.16 -3.33 4.52
CA GLN A 145 -22.54 -3.04 4.86
C GLN A 145 -22.76 -2.96 6.38
N ALA A 146 -22.12 -3.84 7.15
CA ALA A 146 -22.20 -3.83 8.61
C ALA A 146 -21.51 -2.62 9.25
N LEU A 147 -20.51 -2.02 8.57
CA LEU A 147 -19.81 -0.82 9.04
C LEU A 147 -20.58 0.49 8.80
N GLY A 148 -21.74 0.44 8.13
CA GLY A 148 -22.69 1.55 8.13
C GLY A 148 -22.51 2.59 7.02
N ASP A 149 -21.90 2.25 5.88
CA ASP A 149 -21.92 3.12 4.69
C ASP A 149 -22.52 2.39 3.48
N PRO A 150 -23.86 2.41 3.30
CA PRO A 150 -24.50 1.88 2.12
C PRO A 150 -24.41 2.92 1.00
N ARG A 151 -23.47 2.75 0.07
CA ARG A 151 -23.56 3.26 -1.32
C ARG A 151 -22.60 2.53 -2.25
#